data_AF-A0A150HZ36-F1
#
_entry.id   AF-A0A150HZ36-F1
#
_cell.length_a   1.000
_cell.length_b   1.000
_cell.length_c   1.000
_cell.angle_alpha   90.00
_cell.angle_beta   90.00
_cell.angle_gamma   90.00
#
_symmetry.space_group_name_H-M   'P 1'
#
loop_
_entity.id
_entity.type
_entity.pdbx_description
1 polymer ?
#
loop_
_entity_poly.entity_id
_entity_poly.type
_entity_poly.pdbx_seq_one_letter_code
_entity_poly.pdbx_strand_id
1 'polypeptide(L)'
;MIIGGAYTYARVPLGFEIAEWFNLDRNPYDKIGHFMQGFVPAIVAREILLRNQILTKGKMLAFIVICIVLAISAMYELIEWAAALLMGQGAEEFLGTQGYEWDTQSDMFFALIGGISALLFLSKWHDQQIERLRGRL
;
A
#
# COMPACT_ATOMS: atom_id res chain seq x y z
N MET A 1 -10.43 0.55 0.16
CA MET A 1 -10.13 -0.44 -0.89
C MET A 1 -11.39 -1.03 -1.54
N ILE A 2 -12.47 -1.35 -0.82
CA ILE A 2 -13.73 -1.82 -1.46
C ILE A 2 -14.45 -0.73 -2.29
N ILE A 3 -14.25 0.55 -1.98
CA ILE A 3 -14.95 1.67 -2.65
C ILE A 3 -14.37 2.00 -4.05
N GLY A 4 -13.06 1.78 -4.29
CA GLY A 4 -12.42 2.04 -5.59
C GLY A 4 -12.63 0.95 -6.64
N GLY A 5 -13.10 -0.24 -6.24
CA GLY A 5 -13.54 -1.28 -7.16
C GLY A 5 -15.03 -1.18 -7.54
N ALA A 6 -15.85 -0.55 -6.68
CA ALA A 6 -17.27 -0.35 -6.93
C ALA A 6 -17.56 0.88 -7.81
N TYR A 7 -16.66 1.85 -7.81
CA TYR A 7 -16.63 2.99 -8.71
C TYR A 7 -15.22 3.01 -9.27
N THR A 8 -15.05 2.86 -10.59
CA THR A 8 -13.76 3.10 -11.26
C THR A 8 -13.04 4.26 -10.57
N TYR A 9 -11.74 4.10 -10.25
CA TYR A 9 -10.92 5.06 -9.50
C TYR A 9 -11.10 6.54 -9.91
N ALA A 10 -11.54 6.76 -11.16
CA ALA A 10 -12.00 8.02 -11.73
C ALA A 10 -13.25 8.68 -11.07
N ARG A 11 -13.86 8.16 -9.99
CA ARG A 11 -15.10 8.74 -9.40
C ARG A 11 -15.17 8.83 -7.87
N VAL A 12 -14.05 8.77 -7.15
CA VAL A 12 -14.06 9.02 -5.69
C VAL A 12 -14.01 10.54 -5.44
N PRO A 13 -15.03 11.17 -4.82
CA PRO A 13 -15.13 12.63 -4.67
C PRO A 13 -13.93 13.27 -3.96
N LEU A 14 -13.39 12.59 -2.95
CA LEU A 14 -12.21 13.05 -2.20
C LEU A 14 -10.92 13.14 -3.05
N GLY A 15 -10.81 12.34 -4.12
CA GLY A 15 -9.66 12.42 -5.03
C GLY A 15 -9.67 13.71 -5.87
N PHE A 16 -10.86 14.18 -6.25
CA PHE A 16 -11.04 15.42 -6.99
C PHE A 16 -10.86 16.65 -6.11
N GLU A 17 -11.33 16.63 -4.85
CA GLU A 17 -11.15 17.75 -3.91
C GLU A 17 -9.67 17.99 -3.57
N ILE A 18 -8.88 16.92 -3.40
CA ILE A 18 -7.43 17.02 -3.17
C ILE A 18 -6.71 17.47 -4.47
N ALA A 19 -7.11 16.96 -5.63
CA ALA A 19 -6.53 17.39 -6.92
C ALA A 19 -6.81 18.88 -7.20
N GLU A 20 -8.00 19.39 -6.88
CA GLU A 20 -8.35 20.81 -7.01
C GLU A 20 -7.60 21.69 -5.99
N TRP A 21 -7.44 21.24 -4.74
CA TRP A 21 -6.70 22.01 -3.72
C TRP A 21 -5.20 22.13 -4.03
N PHE A 22 -4.63 21.14 -4.71
CA PHE A 22 -3.20 21.11 -5.05
C PHE A 22 -2.92 21.34 -6.54
N ASN A 23 -3.95 21.65 -7.34
CA ASN A 23 -3.86 21.90 -8.78
C ASN A 23 -3.10 20.80 -9.55
N LEU A 24 -3.39 19.54 -9.22
CA LEU A 24 -2.72 18.36 -9.78
C LEU A 24 -3.45 17.89 -11.04
N ASP A 25 -2.70 17.71 -12.14
CA ASP A 25 -3.23 17.26 -13.44
C ASP A 25 -3.81 15.82 -13.43
N ARG A 26 -3.59 15.06 -12.35
CA ARG A 26 -4.08 13.68 -12.16
C ARG A 26 -4.61 13.46 -10.75
N ASN A 27 -5.54 12.53 -10.62
CA ASN A 27 -6.13 12.13 -9.34
C ASN A 27 -5.06 11.48 -8.42
N PRO A 28 -4.64 12.13 -7.32
CA PRO A 28 -3.59 11.62 -6.43
C PRO A 28 -4.08 10.51 -5.50
N TYR A 29 -5.38 10.19 -5.52
CA TYR A 29 -6.01 9.24 -4.61
C TYR A 29 -5.45 7.81 -4.77
N ASP A 30 -4.99 7.49 -5.97
CA ASP A 30 -4.29 6.25 -6.29
C ASP A 30 -2.99 6.10 -5.46
N LYS A 31 -2.09 7.09 -5.53
CA LYS A 31 -0.83 7.09 -4.77
C LYS A 31 -1.04 7.15 -3.25
N ILE A 32 -2.10 7.84 -2.79
CA ILE A 32 -2.50 7.80 -1.36
C ILE A 32 -2.96 6.38 -0.99
N GLY A 33 -3.72 5.73 -1.88
CA GLY A 33 -4.11 4.33 -1.76
C GLY A 33 -2.90 3.42 -1.59
N HIS A 34 -1.91 3.53 -2.48
CA HIS A 34 -0.68 2.73 -2.41
C HIS A 34 0.16 3.05 -1.18
N PHE A 35 0.28 4.31 -0.77
CA PHE A 35 0.93 4.66 0.50
C PHE A 35 0.24 3.95 1.68
N MET A 36 -1.09 3.98 1.76
CA MET A 36 -1.84 3.31 2.83
C MET A 36 -1.78 1.78 2.71
N GLN A 37 -1.71 1.25 1.49
CA GLN A 37 -1.47 -0.16 1.19
C GLN A 37 -0.08 -0.62 1.66
N GLY A 38 0.89 0.29 1.76
CA GLY A 38 2.14 0.00 2.45
C GLY A 38 2.08 0.17 3.96
N PHE A 39 1.52 1.30 4.40
CA PHE A 39 1.56 1.73 5.79
C PHE A 39 0.81 0.79 6.74
N VAL A 40 -0.42 0.40 6.39
CA VAL A 40 -1.27 -0.42 7.28
C VAL A 40 -0.79 -1.87 7.32
N PRO A 41 -0.56 -2.56 6.18
CA PRO A 41 -0.06 -3.93 6.19
C PRO A 41 1.30 -4.08 6.85
N ALA A 42 2.16 -3.05 6.85
CA ALA A 42 3.42 -3.10 7.58
C ALA A 42 3.23 -3.39 9.08
N ILE A 43 2.27 -2.72 9.73
CA ILE A 43 1.99 -2.92 11.16
C ILE A 43 1.31 -4.27 11.40
N VAL A 44 0.39 -4.68 10.52
CA VAL A 44 -0.28 -5.99 10.60
C VAL A 44 0.72 -7.13 10.47
N ALA A 45 1.60 -7.09 9.46
CA ALA A 45 2.63 -8.10 9.26
C ALA A 45 3.58 -8.16 10.47
N ARG A 46 4.01 -7.00 10.98
CA ARG A 46 4.86 -6.90 12.16
C ARG A 46 4.20 -7.51 13.41
N GLU A 47 2.92 -7.24 13.63
CA GLU A 47 2.12 -7.80 14.73
C GLU A 47 2.08 -9.33 14.65
N ILE A 48 1.73 -9.87 13.49
CA ILE A 48 1.65 -11.32 13.27
C ILE A 48 3.01 -11.99 13.51
N LEU A 49 4.09 -11.45 12.94
CA LEU A 49 5.42 -12.04 13.05
C LEU A 49 5.95 -12.02 14.48
N LEU A 50 5.74 -10.92 15.22
CA LEU A 50 6.20 -10.79 16.60
C LEU A 50 5.37 -11.62 17.57
N ARG A 51 4.03 -11.61 17.45
CA ARG A 51 3.16 -12.31 18.39
C ARG A 51 3.21 -13.82 18.26
N ASN A 52 3.40 -14.32 17.04
CA ASN A 52 3.61 -15.74 16.78
C ASN A 52 5.06 -16.20 16.98
N GLN A 53 5.94 -15.31 17.47
CA GLN A 53 7.36 -15.61 17.73
C GLN A 53 8.12 -16.12 16.50
N ILE A 54 7.67 -15.77 15.29
CA ILE A 54 8.31 -16.16 14.02
C ILE A 54 9.61 -15.38 13.84
N LEU A 55 9.61 -14.10 14.21
CA LEU A 55 10.79 -13.24 14.20
C LEU A 55 10.89 -12.43 15.50
N THR A 56 12.11 -12.03 15.84
CA THR A 56 12.40 -11.11 16.94
C THR A 56 12.49 -9.67 16.45
N LYS A 57 12.37 -8.70 17.39
CA LYS A 57 12.54 -7.28 17.09
C LYS A 57 13.93 -7.03 16.51
N GLY A 58 14.02 -6.30 15.41
CA GLY A 58 15.31 -5.93 14.81
C GLY A 58 15.23 -5.67 13.31
N LYS A 59 16.41 -5.55 12.69
CA LYS A 59 16.55 -5.21 11.27
C LYS A 59 15.95 -6.26 10.35
N MET A 60 16.05 -7.55 10.71
CA MET A 60 15.49 -8.64 9.90
C MET A 60 13.96 -8.58 9.85
N LEU A 61 13.30 -8.30 10.97
CA LEU A 61 11.85 -8.09 11.00
C LEU A 61 11.44 -6.94 10.09
N ALA A 62 12.13 -5.80 10.17
CA ALA A 62 11.85 -4.64 9.31
C ALA A 62 12.01 -4.99 7.83
N PHE A 63 13.10 -5.68 7.46
CA PHE A 63 13.35 -6.14 6.10
C PHE A 63 12.22 -7.04 5.57
N ILE A 64 11.85 -8.09 6.33
CA ILE A 64 10.79 -9.02 5.93
C ILE A 64 9.43 -8.32 5.83
N VAL A 65 9.12 -7.39 6.74
CA VAL A 65 7.88 -6.61 6.66
C VAL A 65 7.83 -5.78 5.38
N ILE A 66 8.93 -5.14 4.98
CA ILE A 66 9.00 -4.40 3.71
C ILE A 66 8.86 -5.33 2.51
N CYS A 67 9.47 -6.53 2.52
CA CYS A 67 9.25 -7.52 1.47
C CYS A 67 7.78 -7.92 1.33
N ILE A 68 7.08 -8.10 2.45
CA ILE A 68 5.64 -8.43 2.45
C ILE A 68 4.83 -7.27 1.85
N VAL A 69 5.12 -6.02 2.25
CA VAL A 69 4.46 -4.84 1.68
C VAL A 69 4.64 -4.78 0.16
N LEU A 70 5.87 -4.94 -0.32
CA LEU A 70 6.16 -4.92 -1.76
C LEU A 70 5.49 -6.09 -2.49
N ALA A 71 5.45 -7.29 -1.89
CA ALA A 71 4.78 -8.44 -2.48
C ALA A 71 3.25 -8.20 -2.61
N ILE A 72 2.63 -7.59 -1.60
CA ILE A 72 1.21 -7.19 -1.65
C ILE A 72 0.97 -6.16 -2.75
N SER A 73 1.83 -5.15 -2.85
CA SER A 73 1.75 -4.13 -3.90
C SER A 73 1.88 -4.74 -5.28
N ALA A 74 2.93 -5.54 -5.52
CA ALA A 74 3.15 -6.19 -6.81
C ALA A 74 2.00 -7.14 -7.19
N MET A 75 1.42 -7.85 -6.22
CA MET A 75 0.27 -8.73 -6.48
C MET A 75 -0.96 -7.92 -6.91
N TYR A 76 -1.21 -6.76 -6.29
CA TYR A 76 -2.31 -5.87 -6.67
C TYR A 76 -2.17 -5.41 -8.12
N GLU A 77 -0.98 -4.91 -8.48
CA GLU A 77 -0.64 -4.46 -9.85
C GLU A 77 -0.80 -5.58 -10.89
N LEU A 78 -0.36 -6.80 -10.56
CA LEU A 78 -0.52 -7.96 -11.46
C LEU A 78 -1.99 -8.32 -11.66
N ILE A 79 -2.85 -8.15 -10.65
CA ILE A 79 -4.29 -8.41 -10.76
C ILE A 79 -4.95 -7.33 -11.62
N GLU A 80 -4.58 -6.06 -11.46
CA GLU A 80 -5.09 -4.98 -12.30
C GLU A 80 -4.68 -5.14 -13.75
N TRP A 81 -3.40 -5.49 -13.99
CA TRP A 81 -2.92 -5.82 -15.32
C TRP A 81 -3.65 -7.05 -15.92
N ALA A 82 -3.88 -8.10 -15.14
CA ALA A 82 -4.65 -9.25 -15.63
C ALA A 82 -6.11 -8.89 -15.95
N ALA A 83 -6.75 -8.04 -15.14
CA ALA A 83 -8.10 -7.55 -15.36
C ALA A 83 -8.21 -6.72 -16.64
N ALA A 84 -7.22 -5.86 -16.91
CA ALA A 84 -7.08 -5.11 -18.16
C ALA A 84 -7.22 -6.02 -19.39
N LEU A 85 -6.37 -7.04 -19.44
CA LEU A 85 -6.27 -7.96 -20.57
C LEU A 85 -7.59 -8.71 -20.80
N LEU A 86 -8.27 -9.10 -19.72
CA LEU A 86 -9.53 -9.83 -19.80
C LEU A 86 -10.72 -8.98 -20.26
N MET A 87 -10.73 -7.68 -19.96
CA MET A 87 -11.82 -6.78 -20.34
C MET A 87 -11.72 -6.28 -21.79
N GLY A 88 -10.68 -6.68 -22.54
CA GLY A 88 -10.49 -6.27 -23.93
C GLY A 88 -10.19 -4.77 -24.09
N GLN A 89 -9.99 -4.06 -22.98
CA GLN A 89 -9.37 -2.74 -23.00
C GLN A 89 -7.92 -3.01 -23.34
N GLY A 90 -7.49 -2.64 -24.56
CA GLY A 90 -6.14 -2.90 -25.03
C GLY A 90 -5.13 -2.49 -23.96
N ALA A 91 -4.02 -3.23 -23.84
CA ALA A 91 -3.03 -3.02 -22.79
C ALA A 91 -2.64 -1.53 -22.60
N GLU A 92 -2.75 -0.69 -23.64
CA GLU A 92 -2.50 0.75 -23.59
C GLU A 92 -3.54 1.62 -22.85
N GLU A 93 -4.82 1.23 -22.76
CA GLU A 93 -5.86 2.05 -22.11
C GLU A 93 -6.01 1.77 -20.60
N PHE A 94 -5.60 0.58 -20.13
CA PHE A 94 -5.84 0.14 -18.73
C PHE A 94 -4.57 -0.02 -17.87
N LEU A 95 -3.37 0.00 -18.46
CA LEU A 95 -2.09 -0.06 -17.72
C LEU A 95 -1.79 1.20 -16.87
N GLY A 96 -2.77 2.08 -16.63
CA GLY A 96 -2.49 3.39 -16.01
C GLY A 96 -1.66 4.32 -16.91
N THR A 97 -1.33 3.89 -18.13
CA THR A 97 -0.71 4.70 -19.17
C THR A 97 -1.72 5.65 -19.79
N GLN A 98 -2.30 6.56 -19.01
CA GLN A 98 -2.75 7.85 -19.56
C GLN A 98 -1.54 8.66 -20.12
N GLY A 99 -0.56 8.01 -20.78
CA GLY A 99 0.76 8.49 -21.12
C GLY A 99 1.87 8.25 -20.06
N TYR A 100 1.65 7.44 -19.01
CA TYR A 100 2.68 7.22 -17.96
C TYR A 100 3.08 5.75 -17.82
N GLU A 101 4.21 5.40 -18.41
CA GLU A 101 4.77 4.03 -18.45
C GLU A 101 5.25 3.50 -17.10
N TRP A 102 5.38 4.38 -16.09
CA TRP A 102 5.98 4.07 -14.80
C TRP A 102 4.95 3.97 -13.66
N ASP A 103 3.66 3.81 -13.98
CA ASP A 103 2.57 3.88 -13.00
C ASP A 103 2.76 2.82 -11.90
N THR A 104 2.76 1.55 -12.30
CA THR A 104 3.02 0.41 -11.42
C THR A 104 4.29 0.54 -10.57
N GLN A 105 5.40 1.02 -11.15
CA GLN A 105 6.64 1.22 -10.40
C GLN A 105 6.50 2.34 -9.37
N SER A 106 5.82 3.43 -9.73
CA SER A 106 5.52 4.53 -8.81
C SER A 106 4.58 4.10 -7.70
N ASP A 107 3.61 3.22 -7.97
CA ASP A 107 2.70 2.65 -6.97
C ASP A 107 3.41 1.80 -5.94
N MET A 108 4.22 0.85 -6.41
CA MET A 108 5.07 0.07 -5.53
C MET A 108 6.02 0.95 -4.71
N PHE A 109 6.49 2.06 -5.27
CA PHE A 109 7.33 3.01 -4.54
C PHE A 109 6.56 3.78 -3.45
N PHE A 110 5.34 4.21 -3.73
CA PHE A 110 4.48 4.83 -2.71
C PHE A 110 4.13 3.83 -1.59
N ALA A 111 3.87 2.57 -1.93
CA ALA A 111 3.70 1.50 -0.94
C ALA A 111 4.97 1.28 -0.10
N LEU A 112 6.15 1.31 -0.72
CA LEU A 112 7.43 1.23 -0.01
C LEU A 112 7.59 2.38 0.99
N ILE A 113 7.32 3.63 0.57
CA ILE A 113 7.37 4.81 1.44
C ILE A 113 6.39 4.66 2.61
N GLY A 114 5.17 4.19 2.35
CA GLY A 114 4.17 3.91 3.38
C GLY A 114 4.66 2.91 4.41
N GLY A 115 5.19 1.76 3.95
CA GLY A 115 5.73 0.73 4.82
C GLY A 115 6.92 1.21 5.66
N ILE A 116 7.87 1.94 5.06
CA ILE A 116 9.01 2.54 5.76
C ILE A 116 8.53 3.54 6.81
N SER A 117 7.58 4.41 6.45
CA SER A 117 7.03 5.42 7.36
C SER A 117 6.35 4.77 8.57
N ALA A 118 5.55 3.73 8.36
CA ALA A 118 4.94 2.96 9.44
C ALA A 118 5.99 2.37 10.39
N LEU A 119 7.04 1.76 9.85
CA LEU A 119 8.11 1.18 10.65
C LEU A 119 8.90 2.25 11.43
N LEU A 120 9.21 3.39 10.81
CA LEU A 120 9.96 4.47 11.45
C LEU A 120 9.17 5.12 12.59
N PHE A 121 7.89 5.45 12.35
CA PHE A 121 7.11 6.22 13.32
C PHE A 121 6.40 5.37 14.37
N LEU A 122 6.01 4.13 14.04
CA LEU A 122 5.15 3.33 14.92
C LEU A 122 5.85 2.15 15.59
N SER A 123 7.01 1.67 15.12
CA SER A 123 7.63 0.45 15.68
C SER A 123 7.83 0.51 17.20
N LYS A 124 8.36 1.62 17.71
CA LYS A 124 8.62 1.80 19.16
C LYS A 124 7.32 1.78 19.97
N TRP A 125 6.30 2.48 19.49
CA TRP A 125 5.00 2.52 20.16
C TRP A 125 4.32 1.14 20.11
N HIS A 126 4.36 0.49 18.95
CA HIS A 126 3.80 -0.84 18.73
C HIS A 126 4.46 -1.90 19.63
N ASP A 127 5.78 -1.84 19.81
CA ASP A 127 6.49 -2.72 20.74
C ASP A 127 5.99 -2.63 22.18
N GLN A 128 5.71 -1.41 22.64
CA GLN A 128 5.15 -1.18 23.98
C GLN A 128 3.73 -1.74 24.09
N GLN A 129 2.92 -1.64 23.04
CA GLN A 129 1.58 -2.23 23.03
C GLN A 129 1.63 -3.76 23.13
N ILE A 130 2.51 -4.41 22.36
CA ILE A 130 2.67 -5.87 22.39
C ILE A 130 3.13 -6.35 23.77
N GLU A 131 4.11 -5.66 24.38
CA GLU A 131 4.59 -6.01 25.72
C GLU A 131 3.50 -5.87 26.79
N ARG A 132 2.71 -4.79 26.73
CA ARG A 132 1.56 -4.59 27.63
C ARG A 132 0.51 -5.68 27.49
N LEU A 133 0.26 -6.19 26.28
CA LEU A 133 -0.68 -7.28 26.05
C LEU A 133 -0.13 -8.61 26.60
N ARG A 134 1.16 -8.88 26.46
CA ARG A 134 1.80 -10.09 27.02
C ARG A 134 1.80 -10.12 28.54
N GLY A 135 2.00 -8.98 29.20
CA GLY A 135 1.94 -8.90 30.67
C GLY A 135 0.53 -8.98 31.27
N ARG A 136 -0.52 -9.05 30.43
CA ARG A 136 -1.93 -9.21 30.85
C ARG A 136 -2.45 -10.64 30.70
N LEU A 137 -1.67 -11.53 30.09
CA LEU A 137 -1.95 -12.97 29.93
C LEU A 137 -1.18 -13.75 30.99
#